data_AF-A0A8H4V090-F1
#
_entry.id   AF-A0A8H4V090-F1
#
_cell.length_a   1.000
_cell.length_b   1.000
_cell.length_c   1.000
_cell.angle_alpha   90.00
_cell.angle_beta   90.00
_cell.angle_gamma   90.00
#
_symmetry.space_group_name_H-M   'P 1'
#
loop_
_entity.id
_entity.type
_entity.pdbx_description
1 polymer ?
#
loop_
_entity_poly.entity_id
_entity_poly.type
_entity_poly.pdbx_seq_one_letter_code
_entity_poly.pdbx_strand_id
1 'polypeptide(L)'
;MRETCMLSLTPNEVDQVGEYCVANTTPLPQCLLEHSVTTANKTERNGEMAGSLAQCAYLMSTARTLRPKRILELGTFTGVMSLALYEATRDIGSEIVTLDIEKEFIAIAKDAFQK
;
A
#
# COMPACT_ATOMS: atom_id res chain seq x y z
N MET A 1 -23.87 3.76 -22.44
CA MET A 1 -23.67 3.95 -20.99
C MET A 1 -22.41 3.28 -20.43
N ARG A 2 -21.78 2.29 -21.10
CA ARG A 2 -20.52 1.69 -20.62
C ARG A 2 -19.27 2.56 -20.84
N GLU A 3 -19.31 3.49 -21.79
CA GLU A 3 -18.18 4.38 -22.11
C GLU A 3 -18.10 5.64 -21.22
N THR A 4 -19.07 5.86 -20.32
CA THR A 4 -19.11 7.07 -19.46
C THR A 4 -18.48 6.90 -18.08
N CYS A 5 -17.97 5.71 -17.74
CA CYS A 5 -17.43 5.43 -16.40
C CYS A 5 -15.92 5.23 -16.35
N MET A 6 -15.22 5.33 -17.50
CA MET A 6 -13.77 5.21 -17.60
C MET A 6 -13.25 6.37 -18.45
N LEU A 7 -12.24 7.08 -17.95
CA LEU A 7 -11.58 8.14 -18.70
C LEU A 7 -10.64 7.52 -19.73
N SER A 8 -10.75 7.94 -20.99
CA SER A 8 -9.78 7.56 -22.02
C SER A 8 -8.56 8.47 -21.92
N LEU A 9 -7.45 7.91 -21.43
CA LEU A 9 -6.19 8.63 -21.22
C LEU A 9 -5.09 8.01 -22.08
N THR A 10 -4.23 8.85 -22.64
CA THR A 10 -2.94 8.44 -23.22
C THR A 10 -1.96 8.04 -22.11
N PRO A 11 -0.88 7.29 -22.41
CA PRO A 11 0.11 6.92 -21.40
C PRO A 11 0.68 8.11 -20.62
N ASN A 12 0.98 9.22 -21.31
CA ASN A 12 1.47 10.44 -20.66
C ASN A 12 0.42 11.08 -19.72
N GLU A 13 -0.86 11.05 -20.10
CA GLU A 13 -1.93 11.55 -19.24
C GLU A 13 -2.16 10.65 -18.02
N VAL A 14 -1.94 9.33 -18.14
CA VAL A 14 -1.99 8.42 -16.99
C VAL A 14 -0.94 8.79 -15.94
N ASP A 15 0.29 9.09 -16.36
CA ASP A 15 1.37 9.51 -15.46
C ASP A 15 1.04 10.85 -14.79
N GLN A 16 0.58 11.84 -15.56
CA GLN A 16 0.18 13.15 -15.04
C GLN A 16 -0.97 13.06 -14.03
N VAL A 17 -1.97 12.22 -14.31
CA VAL A 17 -3.08 11.96 -13.39
C VAL A 17 -2.59 11.22 -12.14
N GLY A 18 -1.63 10.30 -12.28
CA GLY A 18 -0.99 9.62 -11.16
C GLY A 18 -0.26 10.60 -10.23
N GLU A 19 0.56 11.49 -10.79
CA GLU A 19 1.24 12.56 -10.05
C GLU A 19 0.26 13.49 -9.36
N TYR A 20 -0.81 13.90 -10.06
CA TYR A 20 -1.88 14.70 -9.48
C TYR A 20 -2.53 14.01 -8.29
N CYS A 21 -2.86 12.72 -8.41
CA CYS A 21 -3.44 11.94 -7.32
C CYS A 21 -2.52 11.91 -6.09
N VAL A 22 -1.22 11.69 -6.29
CA VAL A 22 -0.24 11.69 -5.18
C VAL A 22 -0.14 13.07 -4.54
N ALA A 23 -0.06 14.15 -5.33
CA ALA A 23 0.09 15.52 -4.83
C ALA A 23 -1.16 16.04 -4.09
N ASN A 24 -2.35 15.51 -4.42
CA ASN A 24 -3.63 15.99 -3.87
C ASN A 24 -4.30 14.98 -2.92
N THR A 25 -3.59 13.93 -2.50
CA THR A 25 -4.06 12.98 -1.48
C THR A 25 -3.31 13.22 -0.17
N THR A 26 -3.96 12.91 0.96
CA THR A 26 -3.33 12.99 2.29
C THR A 26 -1.96 12.29 2.30
N PRO A 27 -0.90 12.95 2.77
CA PRO A 27 0.43 12.36 2.83
C PRO A 27 0.48 11.08 3.66
N LEU A 28 1.34 10.15 3.23
CA LEU A 28 1.57 8.89 3.92
C LEU A 28 2.54 9.07 5.09
N PRO A 29 2.45 8.22 6.14
CA PRO A 29 3.43 8.19 7.21
C PRO A 29 4.85 7.94 6.69
N GLN A 30 5.84 8.58 7.33
CA GLN A 30 7.24 8.49 6.92
C GLN A 30 7.77 7.05 6.91
N CYS A 31 7.39 6.24 7.89
CA CYS A 31 7.78 4.82 7.96
C CYS A 31 7.35 4.04 6.70
N LEU A 32 6.19 4.37 6.14
CA LEU A 32 5.66 3.73 4.96
C LEU A 32 6.41 4.16 3.69
N LEU A 33 6.77 5.45 3.60
CA LEU A 33 7.58 5.97 2.51
C LEU A 33 8.98 5.33 2.48
N GLU A 34 9.63 5.25 3.64
CA GLU A 34 10.94 4.61 3.80
C GLU A 34 10.89 3.11 3.47
N HIS A 35 9.81 2.44 3.88
CA HIS A 35 9.64 1.03 3.58
C HIS A 35 9.33 0.76 2.10
N SER A 36 8.61 1.67 1.43
CA SER A 36 8.39 1.60 -0.01
C SER A 36 9.72 1.71 -0.78
N VAL A 37 10.60 2.63 -0.38
CA VAL A 37 11.95 2.74 -0.95
C VAL A 37 12.79 1.49 -0.65
N THR A 38 12.73 0.97 0.57
CA THR A 38 13.41 -0.26 0.96
C THR A 38 12.95 -1.44 0.11
N THR A 39 11.65 -1.54 -0.15
CA THR A 39 11.04 -2.57 -1.00
C THR A 39 11.56 -2.48 -2.42
N ALA A 40 11.55 -1.30 -3.04
CA ALA A 40 12.07 -1.09 -4.39
C ALA A 40 13.56 -1.49 -4.50
N ASN A 41 14.38 -1.16 -3.50
CA ASN A 41 15.80 -1.49 -3.49
C ASN A 41 16.09 -2.98 -3.27
N LYS A 42 15.27 -3.68 -2.49
CA LYS A 42 15.53 -5.07 -2.07
C LYS A 42 14.85 -6.13 -2.94
N THR A 43 13.98 -5.75 -3.87
CA THR A 43 13.16 -6.70 -4.64
C THR A 43 13.45 -6.70 -6.14
N GLU A 44 14.49 -6.00 -6.58
CA GLU A 44 14.91 -5.91 -7.99
C GLU A 44 13.73 -5.74 -8.96
N ARG A 45 13.44 -6.77 -9.77
CA ARG A 45 12.38 -6.77 -10.80
C ARG A 45 10.98 -6.99 -10.23
N ASN A 46 10.86 -7.33 -8.95
CA ASN A 46 9.60 -7.60 -8.26
C ASN A 46 9.03 -6.36 -7.56
N GLY A 47 9.70 -5.20 -7.60
CA GLY A 47 9.25 -3.98 -6.92
C GLY A 47 7.83 -3.53 -7.31
N GLU A 48 7.41 -3.83 -8.55
CA GLU A 48 6.05 -3.53 -9.05
C GLU A 48 4.94 -4.33 -8.35
N MET A 49 5.29 -5.40 -7.63
CA MET A 49 4.33 -6.18 -6.83
C MET A 49 3.88 -5.41 -5.57
N ALA A 50 4.63 -4.40 -5.14
CA ALA A 50 4.22 -3.56 -4.02
C ALA A 50 3.06 -2.64 -4.42
N GLY A 51 2.10 -2.46 -3.51
CA GLY A 51 1.07 -1.45 -3.68
C GLY A 51 1.70 -0.05 -3.82
N SER A 52 1.19 0.74 -4.78
CA SER A 52 1.64 2.11 -4.99
C SER A 52 1.29 3.01 -3.80
N LEU A 53 1.95 4.17 -3.70
CA LEU A 53 1.65 5.15 -2.65
C LEU A 53 0.18 5.60 -2.71
N ALA A 54 -0.37 5.80 -3.91
CA ALA A 54 -1.79 6.15 -4.09
C ALA A 54 -2.72 5.02 -3.58
N GLN A 55 -2.38 3.76 -3.86
CA GLN A 55 -3.13 2.60 -3.35
C GLN A 55 -3.04 2.50 -1.81
N CYS A 56 -1.87 2.77 -1.23
CA CYS A 56 -1.71 2.83 0.23
C CYS A 56 -2.62 3.91 0.83
N ALA A 57 -2.63 5.12 0.25
CA ALA A 57 -3.45 6.21 0.77
C ALA A 57 -4.95 5.89 0.69
N TYR A 58 -5.39 5.30 -0.42
CA TYR A 58 -6.76 4.78 -0.56
C TYR A 58 -7.08 3.73 0.50
N LEU A 59 -6.20 2.76 0.71
CA LEU A 59 -6.40 1.68 1.69
C LEU A 59 -6.48 2.24 3.11
N MET A 60 -5.62 3.19 3.46
CA MET A 60 -5.64 3.86 4.76
C MET A 60 -6.95 4.62 4.98
N SER A 61 -7.41 5.37 3.98
CA SER A 61 -8.69 6.09 4.04
C SER A 61 -9.86 5.12 4.24
N THR A 62 -9.85 4.01 3.51
CA THR A 62 -10.85 2.95 3.60
C THR A 62 -10.86 2.33 5.01
N ALA A 63 -9.69 1.93 5.54
CA ALA A 63 -9.59 1.33 6.86
C ALA A 63 -9.99 2.29 7.99
N ARG A 64 -9.60 3.57 7.91
CA ARG A 64 -10.03 4.62 8.87
C ARG A 64 -11.54 4.82 8.87
N THR A 65 -12.16 4.75 7.70
CA THR A 65 -13.62 4.91 7.54
C THR A 65 -14.38 3.71 8.08
N LEU A 66 -13.93 2.50 7.73
CA LEU A 66 -14.62 1.25 8.12
C LEU A 66 -14.36 0.86 9.57
N ARG A 67 -13.23 1.30 10.15
CA ARG A 67 -12.77 0.94 11.52
C ARG A 67 -12.85 -0.57 11.79
N PRO A 68 -12.26 -1.42 10.93
CA PRO A 68 -12.38 -2.87 11.05
C PRO A 68 -11.67 -3.37 12.31
N LYS A 69 -12.27 -4.29 13.07
CA LYS A 69 -11.58 -4.88 14.25
C LYS A 69 -10.55 -5.95 13.87
N ARG A 70 -10.74 -6.58 12.71
CA ARG A 70 -9.89 -7.67 12.20
C ARG A 70 -9.75 -7.51 10.69
N ILE A 71 -8.55 -7.66 10.18
CA ILE A 71 -8.21 -7.57 8.75
C ILE A 71 -7.46 -8.84 8.37
N LEU A 72 -7.86 -9.45 7.25
CA LEU A 72 -7.13 -10.53 6.59
C LEU A 72 -6.56 -9.99 5.27
N GLU A 73 -5.26 -10.14 5.08
CA GLU A 73 -4.54 -9.84 3.85
C GLU A 73 -3.94 -11.13 3.28
N LEU A 74 -4.15 -11.37 1.99
CA LEU A 74 -3.58 -12.50 1.26
C LEU A 74 -2.58 -11.93 0.23
N GLY A 75 -1.29 -12.23 0.42
CA GLY A 75 -0.19 -11.56 -0.26
C GLY A 75 0.39 -10.44 0.59
N THR A 76 1.32 -10.77 1.48
CA THR A 76 2.07 -9.79 2.29
C THR A 76 3.13 -9.09 1.44
N PHE A 77 3.77 -9.82 0.54
CA PHE A 77 5.01 -9.45 -0.12
C PHE A 77 6.04 -8.93 0.90
N THR A 78 6.50 -7.68 0.77
CA THR A 78 7.39 -7.03 1.73
C THR A 78 6.65 -6.29 2.85
N GLY A 79 5.32 -6.26 2.87
CA GLY A 79 4.51 -5.69 3.96
C GLY A 79 4.16 -4.20 3.83
N VAL A 80 4.34 -3.58 2.65
CA VAL A 80 3.99 -2.16 2.42
C VAL A 80 2.51 -1.90 2.72
N MET A 81 1.60 -2.72 2.17
CA MET A 81 0.16 -2.56 2.40
C MET A 81 -0.24 -2.96 3.84
N SER A 82 0.43 -3.96 4.42
CA SER A 82 0.23 -4.35 5.82
C SER A 82 0.55 -3.19 6.78
N LEU A 83 1.64 -2.45 6.54
CA LEU A 83 1.97 -1.25 7.31
C LEU A 83 0.94 -0.12 7.10
N ALA A 84 0.42 0.04 5.88
CA ALA A 84 -0.63 1.03 5.61
C ALA A 84 -1.88 0.72 6.45
N LEU A 85 -2.31 -0.54 6.47
CA LEU A 85 -3.42 -1.00 7.31
C LEU A 85 -3.14 -0.76 8.78
N TYR A 86 -1.97 -1.14 9.27
CA TYR A 86 -1.56 -0.94 10.67
C TYR A 86 -1.62 0.53 11.09
N GLU A 87 -0.98 1.42 10.32
CA GLU A 87 -0.99 2.86 10.60
C GLU A 87 -2.40 3.47 10.53
N ALA A 88 -3.25 2.95 9.64
CA ALA A 88 -4.62 3.42 9.51
C ALA A 88 -5.54 3.01 10.68
N THR A 89 -5.22 1.91 11.35
CA THR A 89 -6.05 1.34 12.43
C THR A 89 -5.37 1.35 13.80
N ARG A 90 -4.24 2.06 13.94
CA ARG A 90 -3.44 2.08 15.17
C ARG A 90 -4.21 2.56 16.39
N ASP A 91 -5.16 3.49 16.21
CA ASP A 91 -5.99 4.04 17.29
C ASP A 91 -7.02 3.04 17.84
N ILE A 92 -7.41 2.05 17.05
CA ILE A 92 -8.39 1.02 17.44
C ILE A 92 -7.78 -0.34 17.73
N GLY A 93 -6.49 -0.52 17.47
CA GLY A 93 -5.79 -1.77 17.75
C GLY A 93 -6.34 -2.96 16.97
N SER A 94 -6.62 -2.79 15.68
CA SER A 94 -7.10 -3.87 14.83
C SER A 94 -6.09 -5.02 14.75
N GLU A 95 -6.60 -6.25 14.80
CA GLU A 95 -5.80 -7.43 14.48
C GLU A 95 -5.62 -7.52 12.95
N ILE A 96 -4.38 -7.59 12.47
CA ILE A 96 -4.07 -7.76 11.05
C ILE A 96 -3.36 -9.10 10.89
N VAL A 97 -4.00 -10.01 10.16
CA VAL A 97 -3.41 -11.29 9.76
C VAL A 97 -3.03 -11.17 8.29
N THR A 98 -1.75 -11.26 7.99
CA THR A 98 -1.22 -11.24 6.62
C THR A 98 -0.50 -12.54 6.32
N LEU A 99 -0.69 -13.07 5.11
CA LEU A 99 -0.18 -14.37 4.69
C LEU A 99 0.57 -14.26 3.37
N ASP A 100 1.74 -14.90 3.29
CA ASP A 100 2.52 -15.02 2.06
C ASP A 100 3.26 -16.36 2.03
N ILE A 101 3.74 -16.73 0.84
CA ILE A 101 4.47 -17.97 0.58
C ILE A 101 5.97 -17.73 0.39
N GLU A 102 6.37 -16.54 -0.09
CA GLU A 102 7.75 -16.25 -0.48
C GLU A 102 8.60 -15.84 0.72
N LYS A 103 9.39 -16.79 1.23
CA LYS A 103 10.19 -16.63 2.46
C LYS A 103 11.15 -15.44 2.42
N GLU A 104 11.69 -15.12 1.24
CA GLU A 104 12.60 -13.99 1.05
C GLU A 104 11.90 -12.66 1.33
N PHE A 105 10.72 -12.42 0.74
CA PHE A 105 9.97 -11.19 0.95
C PHE A 105 9.35 -11.13 2.35
N ILE A 106 8.93 -12.27 2.89
CA ILE A 106 8.47 -12.37 4.29
C ILE A 106 9.56 -11.92 5.26
N ALA A 107 10.84 -12.19 4.98
CA ALA A 107 11.93 -11.72 5.83
C ALA A 107 12.03 -10.19 5.84
N ILE A 108 11.81 -9.54 4.69
CA ILE A 108 11.76 -8.08 4.56
C ILE A 108 10.56 -7.51 5.33
N ALA A 109 9.39 -8.14 5.20
CA ALA A 109 8.19 -7.75 5.94
C ALA A 109 8.38 -7.82 7.46
N LYS A 110 8.99 -8.92 7.95
CA LYS A 110 9.29 -9.09 9.37
C LYS A 110 10.24 -8.03 9.91
N ASP A 111 11.28 -7.66 9.17
CA ASP A 111 12.18 -6.57 9.55
C ASP A 111 11.43 -5.22 9.64
N ALA A 112 10.52 -4.98 8.70
CA ALA A 112 9.72 -3.76 8.68
C ALA A 112 8.74 -3.65 9.85
N PHE A 113 8.13 -4.77 10.27
CA PHE A 113 7.16 -4.80 11.37
C PHE A 113 7.78 -4.64 12.77
N GLN A 114 9.11 -4.74 12.89
CA GLN A 114 9.81 -4.60 14.17
C GLN A 114 10.25 -3.15 14.48
N LYS A 115 10.08 -2.24 13.53
CA LYS A 115 10.44 -0.82 13.64
C LYS A 115 9.23 0.01 14.02
#